data_AF-A0A4Q9EK40-F1
#
_entry.id   AF-A0A4Q9EK40-F1
#
_cell.length_a   1.000
_cell.length_b   1.000
_cell.length_c   1.000
_cell.angle_alpha   90.00
_cell.angle_beta   90.00
_cell.angle_gamma   90.00
#
_symmetry.space_group_name_H-M   'P 1'
#
loop_
_entity.id
_entity.type
_entity.pdbx_description
1 polymer ?
#
loop_
_entity_poly.entity_id
_entity_poly.type
_entity_poly.pdbx_seq_one_letter_code
_entity_poly.pdbx_strand_id
1 'polypeptide(L)'
;MSTLNLDLGSMLAPIAPENPRGRNMEFETGYDAIREARESDPDDLPQDEWSSVLRKADWLQVIRLSQKLLSHESKDLQVVCWLTEALLHQYGVAGLASGIKFMQAFVQAYGDSCWPEPDEDGESLHHNKLQWLDRQLQLPLMRLPLLGQPESTLEYWRQVQAFEHKVAMYPDQREALLNEGDFSLSTFQRWAAGISAATVAQAVQVLAQVSAARVEFETSYQRHHTDIHSDMLSATAQTLEEMDAFLQRIGEQTATHYDDVMMINVLEPEAAPLGHTETSDMARQTMSRDLAVSQMLTIAHFFRQTEPSSPVPFLMERAARWANMTLTEWLEEMLQDDSSLRDINHVLKGSERE
;
A
#
# COMPACT_ATOMS: atom_id res chain seq x y z
N MET A 1 0.08 14.50 1.36
CA MET A 1 0.15 13.60 0.20
C MET A 1 -0.19 14.41 -1.03
N SER A 2 0.72 14.54 -1.99
CA SER A 2 0.40 15.13 -3.28
C SER A 2 -0.66 14.27 -3.96
N THR A 3 -1.79 14.85 -4.34
CA THR A 3 -2.85 14.12 -5.03
C THR A 3 -2.38 13.79 -6.44
N LEU A 4 -2.37 12.49 -6.78
CA LEU A 4 -2.11 12.03 -8.14
C LEU A 4 -3.23 12.53 -9.06
N ASN A 5 -2.90 13.47 -9.96
CA ASN A 5 -3.82 13.96 -10.97
C ASN A 5 -3.13 13.91 -12.34
N LEU A 6 -3.44 12.87 -13.12
CA LEU A 6 -2.95 12.69 -14.48
C LEU A 6 -4.06 13.12 -15.45
N ASP A 7 -3.78 14.10 -16.31
CA ASP A 7 -4.65 14.40 -17.44
C ASP A 7 -4.45 13.35 -18.54
N LEU A 8 -5.06 12.18 -18.32
CA LEU A 8 -5.01 11.06 -19.27
C LEU A 8 -5.61 11.45 -20.63
N GLY A 9 -6.64 12.32 -20.63
CA GLY A 9 -7.32 12.76 -21.84
C GLY A 9 -6.38 13.53 -22.77
N SER A 10 -5.66 14.52 -22.24
CA SER A 10 -4.67 15.29 -23.01
C SER A 10 -3.54 14.40 -23.53
N MET A 11 -3.01 13.51 -22.70
CA MET A 11 -1.90 12.64 -23.10
C MET A 11 -2.29 11.57 -24.13
N LEU A 12 -3.57 11.16 -24.19
CA LEU A 12 -4.06 10.20 -25.18
C LEU A 12 -4.57 10.86 -26.46
N ALA A 13 -4.90 12.15 -26.45
CA ALA A 13 -5.39 12.85 -27.63
C ALA A 13 -4.34 12.88 -28.77
N PRO A 14 -4.73 12.71 -30.05
CA PRO A 14 -3.80 12.82 -31.18
C PRO A 14 -3.00 14.12 -31.16
N ILE A 15 -1.70 14.07 -31.49
CA ILE A 15 -0.85 15.28 -31.53
C ILE A 15 -1.35 16.27 -32.59
N ALA A 16 -1.66 15.77 -33.79
CA ALA A 16 -2.27 16.52 -34.87
C ALA A 16 -3.14 15.60 -35.73
N PRO A 17 -4.19 16.12 -36.41
CA PRO A 17 -5.04 15.30 -37.28
C PRO A 17 -4.27 14.56 -38.38
N GLU A 18 -3.29 15.24 -38.98
CA GLU A 18 -2.47 14.73 -40.09
C GLU A 18 -1.33 13.81 -39.61
N ASN A 19 -0.93 13.94 -38.33
CA ASN A 19 0.13 13.15 -37.71
C ASN A 19 -0.22 12.82 -36.25
N PRO A 20 -1.11 11.84 -36.01
CA PRO A 20 -1.62 11.53 -34.67
C PRO A 20 -0.54 11.14 -33.65
N ARG A 21 0.53 10.46 -34.11
CA ARG A 21 1.63 9.99 -33.26
C ARG A 21 2.70 11.05 -32.97
N GLY A 22 2.69 12.17 -33.69
CA GLY A 22 3.71 13.20 -33.56
C GLY A 22 5.08 12.78 -34.09
N ARG A 23 6.15 13.33 -33.51
CA ARG A 23 7.54 13.19 -34.01
C ARG A 23 8.31 12.14 -33.21
N ASN A 24 9.32 11.52 -33.82
CA ASN A 24 10.28 10.71 -33.06
C ASN A 24 11.11 11.65 -32.17
N MET A 25 11.18 11.37 -30.87
CA MET A 25 11.85 12.22 -29.90
C MET A 25 13.22 11.69 -29.46
N GLU A 26 13.68 10.53 -29.95
CA GLU A 26 14.89 9.85 -29.47
C GLU A 26 16.16 10.72 -29.45
N PHE A 27 16.28 11.67 -30.39
CA PHE A 27 17.42 12.59 -30.52
C PHE A 27 17.07 14.05 -30.20
N GLU A 28 15.91 14.28 -29.58
CA GLU A 28 15.40 15.62 -29.29
C GLU A 28 15.63 15.98 -27.82
N THR A 29 15.90 17.26 -27.57
CA THR A 29 16.24 17.78 -26.23
C THR A 29 15.19 17.48 -25.14
N GLY A 30 13.91 17.34 -25.51
CA GLY A 30 12.85 16.99 -24.57
C GLY A 30 13.00 15.57 -24.00
N TYR A 31 13.53 14.64 -24.78
CA TYR A 31 13.78 13.26 -24.37
C TYR A 31 15.02 13.17 -23.47
N ASP A 32 16.09 13.89 -23.84
CA ASP A 32 17.30 14.03 -23.01
C ASP A 32 16.99 14.65 -21.64
N ALA A 33 16.14 15.68 -21.58
CA ALA A 33 15.74 16.32 -20.33
C ALA A 33 15.00 15.35 -19.38
N ILE A 34 14.18 14.43 -19.92
CA ILE A 34 13.52 13.40 -19.10
C ILE A 34 14.57 12.43 -18.59
N ARG A 35 15.50 11.99 -19.44
CA ARG A 35 16.56 11.07 -19.07
C ARG A 35 17.45 11.67 -17.97
N GLU A 36 17.90 12.91 -18.12
CA GLU A 36 18.72 13.62 -17.13
C GLU A 36 18.00 13.75 -15.79
N ALA A 37 16.70 14.08 -15.80
CA ALA A 37 15.89 14.16 -14.58
C ALA A 37 15.72 12.81 -13.86
N ARG A 38 15.92 11.67 -14.54
CA ARG A 38 15.90 10.32 -13.96
C ARG A 38 17.25 9.89 -13.39
N GLU A 39 18.34 10.60 -13.68
CA GLU A 39 19.68 10.19 -13.25
C GLU A 39 19.86 10.40 -11.74
N SER A 40 20.37 9.37 -11.07
CA SER A 40 20.82 9.42 -9.68
C SER A 40 22.25 8.90 -9.61
N ASP A 41 23.09 9.60 -8.87
CA ASP A 41 24.42 9.10 -8.53
C ASP A 41 24.28 8.03 -7.43
N PRO A 42 25.19 7.04 -7.37
CA PRO A 42 25.20 6.03 -6.32
C PRO A 42 25.27 6.63 -4.91
N ASP A 43 24.50 6.08 -3.96
CA ASP A 43 24.47 6.56 -2.58
C ASP A 43 25.82 6.37 -1.85
N ASP A 44 26.66 5.43 -2.31
CA ASP A 44 27.96 5.07 -1.74
C ASP A 44 29.15 5.79 -2.41
N LEU A 45 28.87 6.77 -3.29
CA LEU A 45 29.92 7.50 -3.98
C LEU A 45 30.74 8.34 -2.98
N PRO A 46 32.07 8.15 -2.89
CA PRO A 46 32.91 8.91 -1.98
C PRO A 46 32.83 10.41 -2.29
N GLN A 47 32.42 11.21 -1.32
CA GLN A 47 32.50 12.67 -1.43
C GLN A 47 33.80 13.17 -0.80
N ASP A 48 34.65 13.77 -1.63
CA ASP A 48 35.80 14.58 -1.21
C ASP A 48 35.47 16.08 -1.28
N GLU A 49 36.40 16.94 -0.82
CA GLU A 49 36.21 18.41 -0.84
C GLU A 49 36.02 19.01 -2.25
N TRP A 50 36.27 18.24 -3.31
CA TRP A 50 36.12 18.65 -4.71
C TRP A 50 34.94 17.98 -5.42
N SER A 51 34.17 17.17 -4.69
CA SER A 51 33.03 16.43 -5.23
C SER A 51 31.84 17.35 -5.46
N SER A 52 31.19 17.21 -6.62
CA SER A 52 29.92 17.87 -6.89
C SER A 52 28.80 17.30 -6.00
N VAL A 53 27.73 18.07 -5.82
CA VAL A 53 26.51 17.58 -5.19
C VAL A 53 26.01 16.36 -5.96
N LEU A 54 25.78 15.24 -5.25
CA LEU A 54 25.24 14.01 -5.85
C LEU A 54 23.91 14.32 -6.52
N ARG A 55 23.79 13.91 -7.78
CA ARG A 55 22.55 14.01 -8.54
C ARG A 55 21.56 13.02 -7.95
N LYS A 56 20.33 13.49 -7.77
CA LYS A 56 19.19 12.66 -7.40
C LYS A 56 18.09 12.87 -8.41
N ALA A 57 17.43 11.79 -8.79
CA ALA A 57 16.33 11.85 -9.72
C ALA A 57 15.22 12.77 -9.18
N ASP A 58 14.75 13.67 -10.04
CA ASP A 58 13.58 14.51 -9.79
C ASP A 58 12.36 13.86 -10.46
N TRP A 59 11.75 12.90 -9.77
CA TRP A 59 10.61 12.15 -10.29
C TRP A 59 9.39 13.03 -10.60
N LEU A 60 9.20 14.14 -9.88
CA LEU A 60 8.15 15.11 -10.20
C LEU A 60 8.43 15.82 -11.53
N GLN A 61 9.69 16.17 -11.78
CA GLN A 61 10.10 16.73 -13.06
C GLN A 61 9.96 15.70 -14.20
N VAL A 62 10.31 14.44 -13.97
CA VAL A 62 10.10 13.34 -14.93
C VAL A 62 8.62 13.24 -15.29
N ILE A 63 7.72 13.21 -14.31
CA ILE A 63 6.26 13.19 -14.54
C ILE A 63 5.85 14.39 -15.40
N ARG A 64 6.24 15.61 -15.00
CA ARG A 64 5.85 16.84 -15.70
C ARG A 64 6.33 16.87 -17.16
N LEU A 65 7.58 16.50 -17.40
CA LEU A 65 8.18 16.48 -18.73
C LEU A 65 7.54 15.40 -19.61
N SER A 66 7.34 14.19 -19.08
CA SER A 66 6.67 13.12 -19.80
C SER A 66 5.23 13.49 -20.18
N GLN A 67 4.45 14.08 -19.25
CA GLN A 67 3.09 14.54 -19.55
C GLN A 67 3.05 15.60 -20.66
N LYS A 68 3.99 16.56 -20.61
CA LYS A 68 4.11 17.61 -21.64
C LYS A 68 4.45 17.01 -23.01
N LEU A 69 5.46 16.15 -23.08
CA LEU A 69 5.90 15.52 -24.32
C LEU A 69 4.78 14.66 -24.91
N LEU A 70 4.15 13.82 -24.10
CA LEU A 70 3.04 12.96 -24.51
C LEU A 70 1.82 13.75 -24.96
N SER A 71 1.56 14.92 -24.39
CA SER A 71 0.40 15.74 -24.78
C SER A 71 0.60 16.54 -26.07
N HIS A 72 1.85 16.89 -26.42
CA HIS A 72 2.09 17.93 -27.42
C HIS A 72 3.08 17.57 -28.53
N GLU A 73 3.92 16.55 -28.35
CA GLU A 73 5.06 16.33 -29.24
C GLU A 73 5.09 14.93 -29.84
N SER A 74 4.86 13.90 -29.02
CA SER A 74 5.03 12.52 -29.45
C SER A 74 4.23 11.52 -28.64
N LYS A 75 3.77 10.46 -29.31
CA LYS A 75 3.24 9.25 -28.69
C LYS A 75 4.36 8.23 -28.67
N ASP A 76 5.13 8.24 -27.58
CA ASP A 76 6.35 7.45 -27.43
C ASP A 76 6.26 6.52 -26.21
N LEU A 77 6.40 5.22 -26.46
CA LEU A 77 6.28 4.15 -25.46
C LEU A 77 7.40 4.21 -24.41
N GLN A 78 8.61 4.63 -24.76
CA GLN A 78 9.68 4.80 -23.76
C GLN A 78 9.31 5.90 -22.77
N VAL A 79 8.72 7.00 -23.24
CA VAL A 79 8.27 8.10 -22.37
C VAL A 79 7.11 7.64 -21.49
N VAL A 80 6.22 6.79 -21.99
CA VAL A 80 5.19 6.13 -21.16
C VAL A 80 5.84 5.26 -20.07
N CYS A 81 6.86 4.45 -20.41
CA CYS A 81 7.58 3.65 -19.40
C CYS A 81 8.23 4.54 -18.32
N TRP A 82 8.88 5.63 -18.71
CA TRP A 82 9.47 6.61 -17.77
C TRP A 82 8.43 7.26 -16.87
N LEU A 83 7.26 7.60 -17.42
CA LEU A 83 6.15 8.11 -16.62
C LEU A 83 5.70 7.07 -15.58
N THR A 84 5.52 5.81 -15.98
CA THR A 84 5.10 4.72 -15.08
C THR A 84 6.09 4.49 -13.95
N GLU A 85 7.38 4.47 -14.24
CA GLU A 85 8.44 4.38 -13.23
C GLU A 85 8.41 5.57 -12.26
N ALA A 86 8.33 6.80 -12.78
CA ALA A 86 8.28 8.00 -11.94
C ALA A 86 7.05 8.05 -11.04
N LEU A 87 5.91 7.55 -11.53
CA LEU A 87 4.69 7.40 -10.74
C LEU A 87 4.87 6.42 -9.58
N LEU A 88 5.57 5.29 -9.80
CA LEU A 88 5.92 4.37 -8.70
C LEU A 88 6.79 5.07 -7.66
N HIS A 89 7.83 5.79 -8.07
CA HIS A 89 8.70 6.49 -7.13
C HIS A 89 7.96 7.58 -6.33
N GLN A 90 7.04 8.30 -6.98
CA GLN A 90 6.38 9.44 -6.36
C GLN A 90 5.15 9.07 -5.53
N TYR A 91 4.44 8.00 -5.91
CA TYR A 91 3.13 7.65 -5.36
C TYR A 91 3.00 6.16 -4.99
N GLY A 92 4.09 5.40 -5.00
CA GLY A 92 4.11 3.98 -4.65
C GLY A 92 3.24 3.12 -5.57
N VAL A 93 2.67 2.06 -5.01
CA VAL A 93 1.81 1.09 -5.74
C VAL A 93 0.58 1.74 -6.38
N ALA A 94 0.01 2.80 -5.78
CA ALA A 94 -1.09 3.54 -6.39
C ALA A 94 -0.66 4.29 -7.66
N GLY A 95 0.57 4.83 -7.65
CA GLY A 95 1.20 5.41 -8.83
C GLY A 95 1.44 4.38 -9.92
N LEU A 96 2.00 3.22 -9.56
CA LEU A 96 2.23 2.11 -10.49
C LEU A 96 0.92 1.64 -11.14
N ALA A 97 -0.15 1.43 -10.36
CA ALA A 97 -1.47 1.08 -10.90
C ALA A 97 -1.96 2.09 -11.95
N SER A 98 -1.76 3.38 -11.68
CA SER A 98 -2.17 4.45 -12.60
C SER A 98 -1.31 4.49 -13.86
N GLY A 99 0.01 4.27 -13.73
CA GLY A 99 0.92 4.16 -14.86
C GLY A 99 0.59 2.97 -15.77
N ILE A 100 0.32 1.80 -15.19
CA ILE A 100 -0.07 0.59 -15.95
C ILE A 100 -1.42 0.80 -16.66
N LYS A 101 -2.42 1.39 -16.00
CA LYS A 101 -3.70 1.73 -16.64
C LYS A 101 -3.51 2.71 -17.80
N PHE A 102 -2.63 3.69 -17.66
CA PHE A 102 -2.29 4.59 -18.75
C PHE A 102 -1.56 3.87 -19.89
N MET A 103 -0.60 3.00 -19.59
CA MET A 103 0.06 2.16 -20.59
C MET A 103 -0.93 1.32 -21.40
N GLN A 104 -1.91 0.70 -20.71
CA GLN A 104 -2.98 -0.05 -21.36
C GLN A 104 -3.80 0.84 -22.31
N ALA A 105 -4.28 1.99 -21.84
CA ALA A 105 -5.03 2.91 -22.67
C ALA A 105 -4.20 3.44 -23.85
N PHE A 106 -2.91 3.67 -23.65
CA PHE A 106 -1.97 4.13 -24.67
C PHE A 106 -1.76 3.08 -25.77
N VAL A 107 -1.49 1.83 -25.39
CA VAL A 107 -1.34 0.71 -26.34
C VAL A 107 -2.66 0.45 -27.08
N GLN A 108 -3.81 0.57 -26.43
CA GLN A 108 -5.10 0.46 -27.12
C GLN A 108 -5.34 1.58 -28.15
N ALA A 109 -4.85 2.79 -27.86
CA ALA A 109 -5.05 3.94 -28.73
C ALA A 109 -4.06 3.98 -29.91
N TYR A 110 -2.81 3.58 -29.68
CA TYR A 110 -1.72 3.75 -30.66
C TYR A 110 -1.10 2.44 -31.14
N GLY A 111 -1.10 1.36 -30.35
CA GLY A 111 -0.48 0.08 -30.72
C GLY A 111 0.90 0.23 -31.38
N ASP A 112 1.10 -0.47 -32.49
CA ASP A 112 2.33 -0.45 -33.29
C ASP A 112 2.63 0.90 -33.94
N SER A 113 1.65 1.81 -33.98
CA SER A 113 1.86 3.13 -34.59
C SER A 113 2.66 4.07 -33.71
N CYS A 114 2.82 3.80 -32.40
CA CYS A 114 3.61 4.65 -31.51
C CYS A 114 5.12 4.56 -31.75
N TRP A 115 5.87 5.52 -31.21
CA TRP A 115 7.34 5.50 -31.21
C TRP A 115 7.88 4.60 -30.08
N PRO A 116 9.05 3.96 -30.24
CA PRO A 116 9.88 3.93 -31.45
C PRO A 116 9.18 3.17 -32.58
N GLU A 117 9.53 3.47 -33.84
CA GLU A 117 8.96 2.72 -34.96
C GLU A 117 9.33 1.24 -34.83
N PRO A 118 8.39 0.31 -35.08
CA PRO A 118 8.72 -1.10 -35.02
C PRO A 118 9.78 -1.46 -36.07
N ASP A 119 10.60 -2.46 -35.79
CA ASP A 119 11.65 -2.93 -36.70
C ASP A 119 11.07 -3.76 -37.87
N GLU A 120 11.91 -4.19 -38.81
CA GLU A 120 11.46 -5.05 -39.94
C GLU A 120 10.87 -6.39 -39.46
N ASP A 121 11.27 -6.85 -38.26
CA ASP A 121 10.71 -8.00 -37.55
C ASP A 121 9.47 -7.63 -36.68
N GLY A 122 9.02 -6.37 -36.73
CA GLY A 122 7.68 -5.91 -36.41
C GLY A 122 7.43 -5.43 -34.97
N GLU A 123 8.21 -5.83 -33.96
CA GLU A 123 7.77 -5.66 -32.55
C GLU A 123 8.91 -5.63 -31.49
N SER A 124 10.18 -5.85 -31.86
CA SER A 124 11.22 -6.14 -30.86
C SER A 124 11.53 -4.94 -29.97
N LEU A 125 11.47 -3.72 -30.52
CA LEU A 125 11.81 -2.50 -29.81
C LEU A 125 10.80 -2.16 -28.71
N HIS A 126 9.49 -2.33 -28.97
CA HIS A 126 8.44 -2.12 -27.98
C HIS A 126 8.55 -3.13 -26.84
N HIS A 127 8.75 -4.40 -27.18
CA HIS A 127 9.01 -5.44 -26.20
C HIS A 127 10.22 -5.10 -25.30
N ASN A 128 11.33 -4.65 -25.91
CA ASN A 128 12.52 -4.23 -25.17
C ASN A 128 12.24 -3.06 -24.22
N LYS A 129 11.36 -2.12 -24.57
CA LYS A 129 10.96 -1.01 -23.68
C LYS A 129 10.17 -1.50 -22.47
N LEU A 130 9.30 -2.49 -22.66
CA LEU A 130 8.52 -3.09 -21.58
C LEU A 130 9.40 -3.97 -20.68
N GLN A 131 10.33 -4.74 -21.24
CA GLN A 131 11.30 -5.52 -20.47
C GLN A 131 12.29 -4.61 -19.73
N TRP A 132 12.65 -3.47 -20.30
CA TRP A 132 13.40 -2.44 -19.59
C TRP A 132 12.63 -1.91 -18.39
N LEU A 133 11.35 -1.58 -18.56
CA LEU A 133 10.49 -1.10 -17.47
C LEU A 133 10.41 -2.15 -16.36
N ASP A 134 10.13 -3.41 -16.71
CA ASP A 134 10.03 -4.51 -15.74
C ASP A 134 11.26 -4.60 -14.83
N ARG A 135 12.45 -4.44 -15.42
CA ARG A 135 13.72 -4.41 -14.68
C ARG A 135 13.87 -3.17 -13.79
N GLN A 136 13.47 -1.99 -14.27
CA GLN A 136 13.56 -0.76 -13.47
C GLN A 136 12.64 -0.79 -12.25
N LEU A 137 11.48 -1.42 -12.34
CA LEU A 137 10.51 -1.47 -11.23
C LEU A 137 10.97 -2.37 -10.07
N GLN A 138 11.89 -3.31 -10.30
CA GLN A 138 12.28 -4.33 -9.31
C GLN A 138 12.79 -3.74 -8.00
N LEU A 139 13.83 -2.90 -8.07
CA LEU A 139 14.46 -2.36 -6.86
C LEU A 139 13.52 -1.40 -6.09
N PRO A 140 12.83 -0.45 -6.75
CA PRO A 140 11.87 0.42 -6.06
C PRO A 140 10.71 -0.34 -5.43
N LEU A 141 10.16 -1.38 -6.08
CA LEU A 141 9.13 -2.23 -5.48
C LEU A 141 9.66 -2.96 -4.25
N MET A 142 10.82 -3.60 -4.35
CA MET A 142 11.46 -4.31 -3.23
C MET A 142 11.66 -3.42 -1.99
N ARG A 143 11.93 -2.13 -2.20
CA ARG A 143 12.21 -1.14 -1.15
C ARG A 143 11.02 -0.31 -0.72
N LEU A 144 9.85 -0.53 -1.31
CA LEU A 144 8.67 0.29 -1.03
C LEU A 144 8.08 -0.05 0.36
N PRO A 145 7.95 0.91 1.30
CA PRO A 145 7.30 0.68 2.58
C PRO A 145 5.79 0.51 2.39
N LEU A 146 5.31 -0.73 2.31
CA LEU A 146 3.90 -1.05 1.98
C LEU A 146 2.89 -0.48 3.00
N LEU A 147 3.33 -0.33 4.25
CA LEU A 147 2.52 0.17 5.36
C LEU A 147 3.07 1.49 5.94
N GLY A 148 3.98 2.14 5.20
CA GLY A 148 4.60 3.42 5.62
C GLY A 148 5.73 3.29 6.64
N GLN A 149 6.11 2.07 7.03
CA GLN A 149 7.20 1.79 7.98
C GLN A 149 8.34 1.01 7.29
N PRO A 150 9.62 1.23 7.64
CA PRO A 150 10.75 0.57 6.97
C PRO A 150 10.72 -0.97 7.06
N GLU A 151 10.15 -1.52 8.14
CA GLU A 151 9.99 -2.96 8.34
C GLU A 151 8.92 -3.57 7.42
N SER A 152 8.09 -2.74 6.77
CA SER A 152 7.06 -3.15 5.82
C SER A 152 7.55 -3.23 4.36
N THR A 153 8.86 -3.34 4.16
CA THR A 153 9.47 -3.55 2.83
C THR A 153 9.74 -5.02 2.58
N LEU A 154 9.71 -5.45 1.31
CA LEU A 154 10.14 -6.80 0.96
C LEU A 154 11.65 -7.01 1.19
N GLU A 155 12.46 -5.96 1.05
CA GLU A 155 13.90 -6.02 1.37
C GLU A 155 14.11 -6.38 2.84
N TYR A 156 13.39 -5.74 3.77
CA TYR A 156 13.43 -6.08 5.19
C TYR A 156 12.98 -7.52 5.44
N TRP A 157 11.89 -7.95 4.80
CA TRP A 157 11.41 -9.33 4.93
C TRP A 157 12.46 -10.37 4.49
N ARG A 158 13.16 -10.11 3.37
CA ARG A 158 14.26 -10.99 2.92
C ARG A 158 15.43 -11.00 3.90
N GLN A 159 15.72 -9.89 4.57
CA GLN A 159 16.72 -9.86 5.65
C GLN A 159 16.30 -10.74 6.83
N VAL A 160 15.03 -10.71 7.23
CA VAL A 160 14.48 -11.61 8.26
C VAL A 160 14.62 -13.08 7.85
N GLN A 161 14.25 -13.43 6.63
CA GLN A 161 14.40 -14.80 6.11
C GLN A 161 15.88 -15.24 6.09
N ALA A 162 16.79 -14.36 5.67
CA ALA A 162 18.22 -14.64 5.64
C ALA A 162 18.80 -14.80 7.06
N PHE A 163 18.34 -14.00 8.02
CA PHE A 163 18.73 -14.11 9.42
C PHE A 163 18.31 -15.47 10.02
N GLU A 164 17.04 -15.84 9.86
CA GLU A 164 16.52 -17.13 10.37
C GLU A 164 17.24 -18.33 9.73
N HIS A 165 17.51 -18.26 8.43
CA HIS A 165 18.29 -19.29 7.75
C HIS A 165 19.72 -19.42 8.32
N LYS A 166 20.40 -18.30 8.60
CA LYS A 166 21.73 -18.31 9.22
C LYS A 166 21.70 -18.89 10.63
N VAL A 167 20.73 -18.50 11.45
CA VAL A 167 20.57 -19.03 12.82
C VAL A 167 20.26 -20.54 12.79
N ALA A 168 19.44 -21.01 11.84
CA ALA A 168 19.16 -22.43 11.68
C ALA A 168 20.41 -23.24 11.27
N MET A 169 21.27 -22.67 10.42
CA MET A 169 22.54 -23.30 9.99
C MET A 169 23.63 -23.23 11.07
N TYR A 170 23.67 -22.15 11.85
CA TYR A 170 24.71 -21.88 12.86
C TYR A 170 24.10 -21.36 14.17
N PRO A 171 23.47 -22.23 14.99
CA PRO A 171 22.78 -21.79 16.21
C PRO A 171 23.67 -21.05 17.21
N ASP A 172 24.94 -21.44 17.32
CA ASP A 172 25.92 -20.83 18.22
C ASP A 172 26.29 -19.38 17.84
N GLN A 173 26.03 -18.97 16.59
CA GLN A 173 26.31 -17.61 16.12
C GLN A 173 25.16 -16.63 16.35
N ARG A 174 24.05 -17.08 16.96
CA ARG A 174 22.85 -16.24 17.15
C ARG A 174 23.15 -14.92 17.86
N GLU A 175 23.91 -14.94 18.95
CA GLU A 175 24.24 -13.71 19.69
C GLU A 175 25.12 -12.76 18.87
N ALA A 176 26.07 -13.29 18.11
CA ALA A 176 26.91 -12.48 17.22
C ALA A 176 26.06 -11.82 16.11
N LEU A 177 25.16 -12.56 15.49
CA LEU A 177 24.24 -12.03 14.46
C LEU A 177 23.30 -10.96 15.03
N LEU A 178 22.76 -11.16 16.24
CA LEU A 178 21.92 -10.15 16.91
C LEU A 178 22.68 -8.85 17.19
N ASN A 179 23.99 -8.92 17.43
CA ASN A 179 24.83 -7.73 17.62
C ASN A 179 25.12 -6.96 16.31
N GLU A 180 25.07 -7.62 15.15
CA GLU A 180 25.20 -6.98 13.83
C GLU A 180 23.90 -6.29 13.40
N GLY A 181 22.75 -6.86 13.79
CA GLY A 181 21.42 -6.30 13.57
C GLY A 181 20.32 -7.31 13.88
N ASP A 182 19.29 -6.91 14.63
CA ASP A 182 18.19 -7.81 14.99
C ASP A 182 17.16 -7.91 13.86
N PHE A 183 17.36 -8.89 12.98
CA PHE A 183 16.38 -9.31 11.96
C PHE A 183 15.68 -10.62 12.37
N SER A 184 15.51 -10.89 13.66
CA SER A 184 14.83 -12.10 14.11
C SER A 184 13.34 -12.09 13.76
N LEU A 185 12.78 -13.26 13.46
CA LEU A 185 11.36 -13.45 13.23
C LEU A 185 10.53 -12.99 14.44
N SER A 186 11.03 -13.18 15.66
CA SER A 186 10.36 -12.72 16.88
C SER A 186 10.23 -11.19 16.94
N THR A 187 11.26 -10.46 16.52
CA THR A 187 11.23 -8.99 16.50
C THR A 187 10.30 -8.50 15.39
N PHE A 188 10.35 -9.13 14.21
CA PHE A 188 9.39 -8.86 13.14
C PHE A 188 7.94 -9.11 13.55
N GLN A 189 7.64 -10.26 14.20
CA GLN A 189 6.29 -10.59 14.65
C GLN A 189 5.76 -9.59 15.69
N ARG A 190 6.61 -9.14 16.62
CA ARG A 190 6.24 -8.11 17.60
C ARG A 190 5.87 -6.79 16.94
N TRP A 191 6.62 -6.37 15.94
CA TRP A 191 6.29 -5.20 15.14
C TRP A 191 4.97 -5.41 14.36
N ALA A 192 4.82 -6.55 13.68
CA ALA A 192 3.64 -6.88 12.88
C ALA A 192 2.35 -6.92 13.71
N ALA A 193 2.40 -7.39 14.97
CA ALA A 193 1.27 -7.41 15.88
C ALA A 193 0.74 -6.01 16.25
N GLY A 194 1.56 -4.97 16.07
CA GLY A 194 1.16 -3.57 16.29
C GLY A 194 0.46 -2.91 15.09
N ILE A 195 0.38 -3.60 13.95
CA ILE A 195 -0.25 -3.08 12.73
C ILE A 195 -1.77 -3.32 12.79
N SER A 196 -2.56 -2.35 12.32
CA SER A 196 -4.02 -2.52 12.26
C SER A 196 -4.44 -3.44 11.09
N ALA A 197 -5.42 -4.32 11.32
CA ALA A 197 -5.96 -5.20 10.29
C ALA A 197 -6.56 -4.40 9.11
N ALA A 198 -7.15 -3.23 9.38
CA ALA A 198 -7.68 -2.34 8.35
C ALA A 198 -6.57 -1.79 7.44
N THR A 199 -5.42 -1.42 8.01
CA THR A 199 -4.24 -0.97 7.24
C THR A 199 -3.74 -2.07 6.31
N VAL A 200 -3.62 -3.30 6.82
CA VAL A 200 -3.20 -4.46 6.00
C VAL A 200 -4.19 -4.73 4.88
N ALA A 201 -5.49 -4.80 5.20
CA ALA A 201 -6.55 -5.03 4.21
C ALA A 201 -6.55 -3.97 3.10
N GLN A 202 -6.34 -2.70 3.46
CA GLN A 202 -6.24 -1.61 2.49
C GLN A 202 -5.03 -1.78 1.57
N ALA A 203 -3.87 -2.16 2.10
CA ALA A 203 -2.67 -2.40 1.30
C ALA A 203 -2.83 -3.60 0.35
N VAL A 204 -3.40 -4.71 0.83
CA VAL A 204 -3.75 -5.89 0.01
C VAL A 204 -4.68 -5.50 -1.14
N GLN A 205 -5.72 -4.70 -0.85
CA GLN A 205 -6.65 -4.25 -1.88
C GLN A 205 -5.95 -3.41 -2.96
N VAL A 206 -4.99 -2.55 -2.58
CA VAL A 206 -4.23 -1.75 -3.55
C VAL A 206 -3.33 -2.63 -4.41
N LEU A 207 -2.64 -3.63 -3.83
CA LEU A 207 -1.84 -4.58 -4.61
C LEU A 207 -2.70 -5.37 -5.59
N ALA A 208 -3.89 -5.83 -5.17
CA ALA A 208 -4.82 -6.51 -6.05
C ALA A 208 -5.24 -5.64 -7.26
N GLN A 209 -5.41 -4.33 -7.07
CA GLN A 209 -5.70 -3.39 -8.16
C GLN A 209 -4.53 -3.25 -9.13
N VAL A 210 -3.28 -3.24 -8.64
CA VAL A 210 -2.08 -3.21 -9.49
C VAL A 210 -1.99 -4.50 -10.32
N SER A 211 -2.14 -5.65 -9.67
CA SER A 211 -2.10 -6.96 -10.32
C SER A 211 -3.19 -7.11 -11.39
N ALA A 212 -4.41 -6.66 -11.10
CA ALA A 212 -5.50 -6.64 -12.08
C ALA A 212 -5.17 -5.74 -13.29
N ALA A 213 -4.68 -4.52 -13.06
CA ALA A 213 -4.29 -3.61 -14.13
C ALA A 213 -3.17 -4.20 -15.01
N ARG A 214 -2.20 -4.90 -14.40
CA ARG A 214 -1.12 -5.59 -15.12
C ARG A 214 -1.67 -6.68 -16.05
N VAL A 215 -2.54 -7.55 -15.52
CA VAL A 215 -3.17 -8.62 -16.31
C VAL A 215 -4.01 -8.06 -17.47
N GLU A 216 -4.76 -6.97 -17.22
CA GLU A 216 -5.51 -6.28 -18.27
C GLU A 216 -4.60 -5.70 -19.35
N PHE A 217 -3.48 -5.07 -18.96
CA PHE A 217 -2.45 -4.57 -19.87
C PHE A 217 -1.86 -5.70 -20.73
N GLU A 218 -1.39 -6.78 -20.12
CA GLU A 218 -0.81 -7.94 -20.83
C GLU A 218 -1.79 -8.55 -21.81
N THR A 219 -3.03 -8.75 -21.37
CA THR A 219 -4.08 -9.28 -22.25
C THR A 219 -4.35 -8.33 -23.42
N SER A 220 -4.35 -7.02 -23.18
CA SER A 220 -4.55 -6.03 -24.24
C SER A 220 -3.38 -6.00 -25.22
N TYR A 221 -2.14 -6.12 -24.73
CA TYR A 221 -0.93 -6.15 -25.55
C TYR A 221 -0.89 -7.42 -26.41
N GLN A 222 -1.09 -8.60 -25.81
CA GLN A 222 -1.10 -9.89 -26.53
C GLN A 222 -2.15 -9.97 -27.65
N ARG A 223 -3.29 -9.28 -27.53
CA ARG A 223 -4.29 -9.24 -28.62
C ARG A 223 -3.80 -8.52 -29.87
N HIS A 224 -2.87 -7.57 -29.73
CA HIS A 224 -2.29 -6.83 -30.85
C HIS A 224 -1.03 -7.52 -31.38
N HIS A 225 -0.41 -8.39 -30.59
CA HIS A 225 0.90 -9.00 -30.83
C HIS A 225 0.84 -10.54 -30.70
N THR A 226 0.47 -11.23 -31.78
CA THR A 226 0.20 -12.68 -31.75
C THR A 226 1.44 -13.58 -31.80
N ASP A 227 2.59 -13.06 -32.24
CA ASP A 227 3.80 -13.85 -32.50
C ASP A 227 4.80 -13.86 -31.32
N ILE A 228 4.56 -13.04 -30.29
CA ILE A 228 5.43 -12.94 -29.10
C ILE A 228 4.71 -13.51 -27.86
N HIS A 229 5.01 -14.78 -27.55
CA HIS A 229 4.69 -15.38 -26.25
C HIS A 229 5.72 -14.98 -25.18
N SER A 230 5.87 -13.68 -24.93
CA SER A 230 6.71 -13.20 -23.84
C SER A 230 5.85 -12.76 -22.67
N ASP A 231 6.14 -13.32 -21.49
CA ASP A 231 5.61 -12.83 -20.22
C ASP A 231 6.18 -11.44 -19.93
N MET A 232 5.46 -10.40 -20.37
CA MET A 232 5.77 -9.01 -20.04
C MET A 232 5.57 -8.79 -18.55
N LEU A 233 6.35 -7.90 -17.95
CA LEU A 233 6.19 -7.53 -16.54
C LEU A 233 6.21 -8.75 -15.59
N SER A 234 6.88 -9.85 -15.96
CA SER A 234 6.88 -11.11 -15.22
C SER A 234 7.63 -10.99 -13.89
N ALA A 235 8.75 -10.25 -13.87
CA ALA A 235 9.46 -9.99 -12.63
C ALA A 235 8.65 -9.08 -11.71
N THR A 236 7.93 -8.10 -12.26
CA THR A 236 6.96 -7.29 -11.53
C THR A 236 5.82 -8.15 -10.99
N ALA A 237 5.29 -9.09 -11.76
CA ALA A 237 4.26 -10.04 -11.32
C ALA A 237 4.71 -10.84 -10.10
N GLN A 238 5.89 -11.46 -10.18
CA GLN A 238 6.46 -12.23 -9.08
C GLN A 238 6.66 -11.35 -7.83
N THR A 239 7.16 -10.12 -8.01
CA THR A 239 7.34 -9.20 -6.87
C THR A 239 6.00 -8.84 -6.22
N LEU A 240 4.95 -8.60 -7.00
CA LEU A 240 3.60 -8.34 -6.47
C LEU A 240 3.01 -9.54 -5.72
N GLU A 241 3.27 -10.76 -6.19
CA GLU A 241 2.87 -12.00 -5.50
C GLU A 241 3.62 -12.15 -4.16
N GLU A 242 4.92 -11.86 -4.13
CA GLU A 242 5.71 -11.84 -2.90
C GLU A 242 5.21 -10.77 -1.92
N MET A 243 4.84 -9.58 -2.41
CA MET A 243 4.25 -8.51 -1.60
C MET A 243 2.90 -8.92 -1.01
N ASP A 244 2.03 -9.57 -1.78
CA ASP A 244 0.74 -10.05 -1.30
C ASP A 244 0.93 -11.10 -0.21
N ALA A 245 1.76 -12.12 -0.45
CA ALA A 245 2.08 -13.15 0.53
C ALA A 245 2.67 -12.57 1.83
N PHE A 246 3.53 -11.55 1.72
CA PHE A 246 4.08 -10.82 2.85
C PHE A 246 2.99 -10.10 3.66
N LEU A 247 2.07 -9.38 3.01
CA LEU A 247 0.96 -8.70 3.69
C LEU A 247 -0.04 -9.67 4.32
N GLN A 248 -0.35 -10.80 3.65
CA GLN A 248 -1.20 -11.85 4.21
C GLN A 248 -0.62 -12.38 5.52
N ARG A 249 0.70 -12.61 5.57
CA ARG A 249 1.39 -13.03 6.80
C ARG A 249 1.27 -12.01 7.92
N ILE A 250 1.37 -10.71 7.64
CA ILE A 250 1.14 -9.66 8.65
C ILE A 250 -0.32 -9.68 9.12
N GLY A 251 -1.26 -9.86 8.18
CA GLY A 251 -2.69 -9.96 8.48
C GLY A 251 -3.04 -11.13 9.40
N GLU A 252 -2.46 -12.30 9.16
CA GLU A 252 -2.61 -13.49 10.03
C GLU A 252 -2.14 -13.22 11.46
N GLN A 253 -0.97 -12.57 11.63
CA GLN A 253 -0.44 -12.24 12.96
C GLN A 253 -1.32 -11.22 13.70
N THR A 254 -1.91 -10.28 12.95
CA THR A 254 -2.82 -9.27 13.51
C THR A 254 -4.11 -9.90 14.01
N ALA A 255 -4.67 -10.84 13.23
CA ALA A 255 -5.90 -11.56 13.59
C ALA A 255 -5.70 -12.43 14.85
N THR A 256 -4.57 -13.14 14.94
CA THR A 256 -4.26 -13.96 16.13
C THR A 256 -4.08 -13.11 17.38
N HIS A 257 -3.46 -11.93 17.29
CA HIS A 257 -3.29 -11.07 18.47
C HIS A 257 -4.61 -10.44 18.92
N TYR A 258 -5.52 -10.14 17.99
CA TYR A 258 -6.86 -9.67 18.34
C TYR A 258 -7.67 -10.76 19.06
N ASP A 259 -7.63 -12.00 18.58
CA ASP A 259 -8.29 -13.13 19.25
C ASP A 259 -7.66 -13.44 20.61
N ASP A 260 -6.32 -13.39 20.74
CA ASP A 260 -5.63 -13.62 22.01
C ASP A 260 -5.88 -12.50 23.04
N VAL A 261 -5.86 -11.23 22.64
CA VAL A 261 -6.19 -10.10 23.53
C VAL A 261 -7.67 -10.13 23.94
N MET A 262 -8.56 -10.52 23.03
CA MET A 262 -9.97 -10.75 23.34
C MET A 262 -10.15 -11.95 24.29
N MET A 263 -9.36 -13.01 24.18
CA MET A 263 -9.38 -14.17 25.08
C MET A 263 -8.76 -13.86 26.46
N ILE A 264 -7.68 -13.08 26.54
CA ILE A 264 -7.03 -12.69 27.80
C ILE A 264 -7.95 -11.78 28.63
N ASN A 265 -8.62 -10.80 28.00
CA ASN A 265 -9.58 -9.93 28.69
C ASN A 265 -10.89 -10.66 29.08
N VAL A 266 -11.14 -11.85 28.55
CA VAL A 266 -12.29 -12.70 28.91
C VAL A 266 -11.97 -13.64 30.09
N LEU A 267 -10.68 -13.83 30.44
CA LEU A 267 -10.23 -14.80 31.44
C LEU A 267 -9.71 -14.21 32.76
N GLU A 268 -9.68 -12.90 32.95
CA GLU A 268 -9.36 -12.31 34.26
C GLU A 268 -10.59 -11.72 34.98
N PRO A 269 -11.33 -12.53 35.76
CA PRO A 269 -11.82 -12.07 37.04
C PRO A 269 -10.66 -12.16 38.04
N GLU A 270 -10.33 -11.03 38.65
CA GLU A 270 -9.48 -10.95 39.83
C GLU A 270 -9.99 -11.91 40.91
N ALA A 271 -9.31 -13.05 41.13
CA ALA A 271 -9.69 -13.99 42.16
C ALA A 271 -8.47 -14.60 42.89
N ALA A 272 -8.50 -14.40 44.21
CA ALA A 272 -7.63 -14.93 45.25
C ALA A 272 -7.51 -16.47 45.23
N PRO A 273 -6.48 -17.06 45.88
CA PRO A 273 -6.16 -18.47 45.69
C PRO A 273 -7.13 -19.35 46.47
N LEU A 274 -7.53 -20.50 45.88
CA LEU A 274 -7.64 -21.84 46.53
C LEU A 274 -8.29 -22.87 45.58
N GLY A 275 -7.61 -24.01 45.38
CA GLY A 275 -8.23 -25.36 45.41
C GLY A 275 -8.93 -25.95 44.17
N HIS A 276 -8.19 -26.82 43.47
CA HIS A 276 -8.59 -28.11 42.86
C HIS A 276 -9.32 -28.22 41.48
N THR A 277 -8.63 -28.99 40.62
CA THR A 277 -9.07 -30.01 39.63
C THR A 277 -9.84 -29.66 38.36
N GLU A 278 -9.10 -29.81 37.24
CA GLU A 278 -9.44 -30.38 35.92
C GLU A 278 -10.93 -30.58 35.55
N THR A 279 -11.39 -30.00 34.44
CA THR A 279 -11.29 -30.55 33.07
C THR A 279 -11.99 -29.62 32.08
N SER A 280 -11.42 -29.50 30.88
CA SER A 280 -12.04 -29.17 29.58
C SER A 280 -13.47 -28.61 29.57
N ASP A 281 -13.61 -27.29 29.41
CA ASP A 281 -14.81 -26.69 28.83
C ASP A 281 -14.44 -25.49 27.93
N MET A 282 -13.61 -25.75 26.93
CA MET A 282 -13.32 -24.85 25.80
C MET A 282 -14.46 -24.85 24.75
N ALA A 283 -15.71 -24.96 25.22
CA ALA A 283 -16.88 -25.02 24.36
C ALA A 283 -17.76 -23.77 24.55
N ARG A 284 -17.53 -22.77 23.70
CA ARG A 284 -18.46 -21.67 23.37
C ARG A 284 -18.97 -20.89 24.58
N GLN A 285 -18.18 -19.91 25.03
CA GLN A 285 -18.77 -18.75 25.69
C GLN A 285 -19.56 -17.94 24.66
N THR A 286 -20.82 -18.31 24.45
CA THR A 286 -21.81 -17.51 23.76
C THR A 286 -21.91 -16.14 24.43
N MET A 287 -21.69 -15.07 23.66
CA MET A 287 -21.85 -13.66 24.06
C MET A 287 -23.09 -13.48 24.96
N SER A 288 -22.87 -13.20 26.25
CA SER A 288 -23.94 -12.84 27.19
C SER A 288 -24.12 -11.32 27.21
N ARG A 289 -25.32 -10.86 27.56
CA ARG A 289 -25.61 -9.42 27.67
C ARG A 289 -24.66 -8.72 28.65
N ASP A 290 -24.40 -9.34 29.79
CA ASP A 290 -23.53 -8.79 30.83
C ASP A 290 -22.08 -8.70 30.36
N LEU A 291 -21.62 -9.69 29.56
CA LEU A 291 -20.30 -9.68 28.94
C LEU A 291 -20.18 -8.56 27.89
N ALA A 292 -21.22 -8.33 27.08
CA ALA A 292 -21.21 -7.24 26.11
C ALA A 292 -21.15 -5.86 26.79
N VAL A 293 -21.88 -5.67 27.89
CA VAL A 293 -21.86 -4.42 28.66
C VAL A 293 -20.52 -4.20 29.34
N SER A 294 -19.91 -5.25 29.92
CA SER A 294 -18.57 -5.12 30.51
C SER A 294 -17.51 -4.78 29.47
N GLN A 295 -17.56 -5.40 28.29
CA GLN A 295 -16.64 -5.10 27.18
C GLN A 295 -16.76 -3.66 26.69
N MET A 296 -17.98 -3.12 26.56
CA MET A 296 -18.17 -1.70 26.20
C MET A 296 -17.49 -0.76 27.20
N LEU A 297 -17.56 -1.07 28.50
CA LEU A 297 -16.91 -0.26 29.54
C LEU A 297 -15.38 -0.39 29.49
N THR A 298 -14.85 -1.58 29.22
CA THR A 298 -13.41 -1.80 29.03
C THR A 298 -12.87 -1.01 27.84
N ILE A 299 -13.59 -1.02 26.71
CA ILE A 299 -13.23 -0.26 25.51
C ILE A 299 -13.31 1.25 25.80
N ALA A 300 -14.34 1.71 26.50
CA ALA A 300 -14.45 3.12 26.91
C ALA A 300 -13.26 3.56 27.78
N HIS A 301 -12.79 2.69 28.68
CA HIS A 301 -11.64 2.96 29.52
C HIS A 301 -10.34 3.08 28.70
N PHE A 302 -10.14 2.20 27.71
CA PHE A 302 -9.01 2.26 26.78
C PHE A 302 -8.98 3.60 26.02
N PHE A 303 -10.09 4.00 25.40
CA PHE A 303 -10.15 5.28 24.67
C PHE A 303 -9.92 6.50 25.58
N ARG A 304 -10.26 6.42 26.88
CA ARG A 304 -9.99 7.50 27.84
C ARG A 304 -8.48 7.67 28.09
N GLN A 305 -7.70 6.60 27.98
CA GLN A 305 -6.26 6.62 28.16
C GLN A 305 -5.52 7.00 26.87
N THR A 306 -5.98 6.53 25.72
CA THR A 306 -5.31 6.76 24.42
C THR A 306 -5.74 8.05 23.74
N GLU A 307 -7.00 8.46 23.89
CA GLU A 307 -7.57 9.65 23.24
C GLU A 307 -8.46 10.46 24.22
N PRO A 308 -7.88 11.21 25.17
CA PRO A 308 -8.63 11.86 26.26
C PRO A 308 -9.67 12.90 25.78
N SER A 309 -9.48 13.48 24.60
CA SER A 309 -10.37 14.47 23.99
C SER A 309 -11.44 13.85 23.09
N SER A 310 -11.46 12.52 22.93
CA SER A 310 -12.47 11.83 22.13
C SER A 310 -13.82 11.80 22.86
N PRO A 311 -14.96 12.04 22.18
CA PRO A 311 -16.28 11.88 22.79
C PRO A 311 -16.72 10.40 22.89
N VAL A 312 -15.98 9.48 22.28
CA VAL A 312 -16.32 8.06 22.17
C VAL A 312 -16.43 7.36 23.54
N PRO A 313 -15.49 7.52 24.51
CA PRO A 313 -15.63 6.96 25.86
C PRO A 313 -16.96 7.30 26.53
N PHE A 314 -17.36 8.57 26.43
CA PHE A 314 -18.59 9.05 27.07
C PHE A 314 -19.84 8.43 26.45
N LEU A 315 -19.88 8.31 25.12
CA LEU A 315 -20.99 7.67 24.41
C LEU A 315 -21.10 6.18 24.73
N MET A 316 -19.97 5.47 24.86
CA MET A 316 -19.92 4.05 25.22
C MET A 316 -20.35 3.80 26.68
N GLU A 317 -19.87 4.62 27.63
CA GLU A 317 -20.32 4.55 29.04
C GLU A 317 -21.83 4.80 29.16
N ARG A 318 -22.37 5.72 28.35
CA ARG A 318 -23.82 6.00 28.31
C ARG A 318 -24.61 4.85 27.69
N ALA A 319 -24.14 4.27 26.59
CA ALA A 319 -24.75 3.09 25.97
C ALA A 319 -24.75 1.88 26.92
N ALA A 320 -23.65 1.67 27.66
CA ALA A 320 -23.54 0.63 28.69
C ALA A 320 -24.55 0.83 29.83
N ARG A 321 -24.78 2.08 30.23
CA ARG A 321 -25.82 2.41 31.22
C ARG A 321 -27.21 2.08 30.72
N TRP A 322 -27.57 2.53 29.51
CA TRP A 322 -28.87 2.23 28.90
C TRP A 322 -29.11 0.74 28.73
N ALA A 323 -28.06 -0.03 28.42
CA ALA A 323 -28.14 -1.48 28.31
C ALA A 323 -28.53 -2.18 29.63
N ASN A 324 -28.36 -1.52 30.79
CA ASN A 324 -28.73 -2.03 32.11
C ASN A 324 -30.04 -1.43 32.66
N MET A 325 -30.68 -0.50 31.94
CA MET A 325 -31.92 0.13 32.36
C MET A 325 -33.14 -0.63 31.84
N THR A 326 -34.24 -0.53 32.59
CA THR A 326 -35.56 -0.91 32.09
C THR A 326 -36.09 0.15 31.12
N LEU A 327 -37.01 -0.25 30.23
CA LEU A 327 -37.61 0.67 29.25
C LEU A 327 -38.26 1.90 29.91
N THR A 328 -38.85 1.72 31.09
CA THR A 328 -39.49 2.81 31.84
C THR A 328 -38.47 3.82 32.36
N GLU A 329 -37.36 3.36 32.93
CA GLU A 329 -36.28 4.23 33.42
C GLU A 329 -35.58 4.96 32.28
N TRP A 330 -35.37 4.30 31.14
CA TRP A 330 -34.81 4.92 29.94
C TRP A 330 -35.74 6.01 29.38
N LEU A 331 -37.06 5.77 29.35
CA LEU A 331 -38.04 6.77 28.91
C LEU A 331 -38.10 7.97 29.86
N GLU A 332 -38.03 7.76 31.17
CA GLU A 332 -38.00 8.86 32.16
C GLU A 332 -36.72 9.71 32.02
N GLU A 333 -35.56 9.10 31.81
CA GLU A 333 -34.29 9.82 31.58
C GLU A 333 -34.32 10.60 30.25
N MET A 334 -34.87 10.02 29.18
CA MET A 334 -34.98 10.69 27.87
C MET A 334 -36.01 11.82 27.83
N LEU A 335 -37.04 11.77 28.66
CA LEU A 335 -38.06 12.83 28.78
C LEU A 335 -37.61 14.01 29.67
N GLN A 336 -36.60 13.82 30.52
CA GLN A 336 -36.03 14.88 31.36
C GLN A 336 -34.90 15.64 30.67
N ASP A 337 -34.29 15.07 29.64
CA ASP A 337 -33.04 15.54 29.04
C ASP A 337 -33.23 16.12 27.62
N ASP A 338 -34.20 17.04 27.47
CA ASP A 338 -34.52 17.75 26.22
C ASP A 338 -33.31 18.46 25.57
N SER A 339 -32.29 18.77 26.38
CA SER A 339 -31.02 19.36 25.91
C SER A 339 -30.14 18.35 25.15
N SER A 340 -30.09 17.11 25.62
CA SER A 340 -29.28 16.03 25.05
C SER A 340 -29.83 15.52 23.70
N LEU A 341 -31.15 15.56 23.50
CA LEU A 341 -31.75 15.25 22.20
C LEU A 341 -31.38 16.27 21.12
N ARG A 342 -31.20 17.55 21.49
CA ARG A 342 -30.73 18.59 20.57
C ARG A 342 -29.27 18.38 20.18
N ASP A 343 -28.41 18.01 21.13
CA ASP A 343 -26.98 17.74 20.86
C ASP A 343 -26.78 16.50 19.97
N ILE A 344 -27.58 15.45 20.18
CA ILE A 344 -27.56 14.26 19.31
C ILE A 344 -28.10 14.58 17.91
N ASN A 345 -29.16 15.40 17.80
CA ASN A 345 -29.66 15.87 16.49
C ASN A 345 -28.60 16.73 15.78
N HIS A 346 -27.85 17.54 16.53
CA HIS A 346 -26.83 18.42 15.99
C HIS A 346 -25.62 17.65 15.46
N VAL A 347 -25.23 16.54 16.10
CA VAL A 347 -24.17 15.63 15.64
C VAL A 347 -24.62 14.78 14.45
N LEU A 348 -25.88 14.33 14.43
CA LEU A 348 -26.41 13.47 13.36
C LEU A 348 -26.83 14.22 12.09
N LYS A 349 -27.28 15.49 12.20
CA LYS A 349 -27.71 16.28 11.03
C LYS A 349 -26.68 17.31 10.56
N GLY A 350 -25.62 17.56 11.34
CA GLY A 350 -24.71 18.68 11.12
C GLY A 350 -25.38 20.03 11.44
N SER A 351 -24.60 21.05 11.78
CA SER A 351 -25.10 22.43 11.94
C SER A 351 -25.79 22.88 10.65
N GLU A 352 -27.11 23.07 10.67
CA GLU A 352 -27.78 23.86 9.63
C GLU A 352 -27.20 25.27 9.68
N ARG A 353 -26.53 25.67 8.59
CA ARG A 353 -26.16 27.07 8.35
C ARG A 353 -27.44 27.82 8.01
N GLU A 354 -27.87 28.71 8.89
CA GLU A 354 -28.67 29.88 8.50
C GLU A 354 -27.81 30.88 7.72
#